data_AF-A0A846PBW4-F1
#
_entry.id   AF-A0A846PBW4-F1
#
_cell.length_a   1.000
_cell.length_b   1.000
_cell.length_c   1.000
_cell.angle_alpha   90.00
_cell.angle_beta   90.00
_cell.angle_gamma   90.00
#
_symmetry.space_group_name_H-M   'P 1'
#
loop_
_entity.id
_entity.type
_entity.pdbx_description
1 polymer ?
#
loop_
_entity_poly.entity_id
_entity_poly.type
_entity_poly.pdbx_seq_one_letter_code
_entity_poly.pdbx_strand_id
1 'polypeptide(L)'
;WEYYVKYADRTPTHAKTASEITFLDPACGSGHFLLEAFDVFYDIYKEEGTLSTSEEICAAILNSNLFGIDIDERALQISIAVLWMKAKERAPRLKAIDLPDFHDHLVAAN
;
A
#
# COMPACT_ATOMS: atom_id res chain seq x y z
N TRP A 1 2.27 33.26 -7.42
CA TRP A 1 1.81 32.14 -8.27
C TRP A 1 0.38 32.43 -8.71
N GLU A 2 0.20 32.71 -10.00
CA GLU A 2 -1.06 33.19 -10.59
C GLU A 2 -2.16 32.11 -10.67
N TYR A 3 -1.83 30.86 -10.31
CA TYR A 3 -2.72 29.69 -10.36
C TYR A 3 -3.03 29.07 -8.99
N TYR A 4 -2.56 29.67 -7.88
CA TYR A 4 -2.83 29.12 -6.55
C TYR A 4 -4.20 29.56 -6.05
N VAL A 5 -5.21 28.69 -6.21
CA VAL A 5 -6.55 28.90 -5.65
C VAL A 5 -6.55 28.47 -4.19
N LYS A 6 -6.51 29.45 -3.27
CA LYS A 6 -6.76 29.20 -1.85
C LYS A 6 -8.19 28.76 -1.67
N TYR A 7 -8.38 27.56 -1.12
CA TYR A 7 -9.69 26.98 -0.84
C TYR A 7 -10.57 26.91 -2.11
N ALA A 8 -10.05 26.29 -3.17
CA ALA A 8 -10.95 25.70 -4.17
C ALA A 8 -12.02 24.92 -3.40
N ASP A 9 -13.29 25.27 -3.62
CA ASP A 9 -14.48 24.94 -2.84
C ASP A 9 -14.62 23.44 -2.55
N ARG A 10 -13.81 22.92 -1.63
CA ARG A 10 -13.81 21.53 -1.23
C ARG A 10 -14.95 21.38 -0.26
N THR A 11 -16.02 20.75 -0.72
CA THR A 11 -17.08 20.24 0.15
C THR A 11 -16.43 19.54 1.35
N PRO A 12 -16.87 19.77 2.59
CA PRO A 12 -16.31 19.07 3.75
C PRO A 12 -16.47 17.57 3.54
N THR A 13 -15.37 16.89 3.22
CA THR A 13 -15.33 15.43 3.12
C THR A 13 -14.97 14.88 4.49
N HIS A 14 -15.65 13.81 4.90
CA HIS A 14 -15.20 13.03 6.05
C HIS A 14 -13.76 12.55 5.80
N ALA A 15 -12.92 12.60 6.83
CA ALA A 15 -11.59 12.03 6.75
C ALA A 15 -11.74 10.52 6.58
N LYS A 16 -11.13 9.97 5.53
CA LYS A 16 -11.12 8.53 5.30
C LYS A 16 -10.23 7.84 6.33
N THR A 17 -10.61 6.64 6.75
CA THR A 17 -9.69 5.77 7.47
C THR A 17 -8.68 5.16 6.52
N ALA A 18 -7.56 4.64 7.04
CA ALA A 18 -6.54 3.98 6.26
C ALA A 18 -7.11 2.84 5.41
N SER A 19 -8.07 2.07 5.95
CA SER A 19 -8.75 0.98 5.23
C SER A 19 -9.62 1.42 4.05
N GLU A 20 -9.96 2.71 3.95
CA GLU A 20 -10.77 3.26 2.85
C GLU A 20 -9.92 3.89 1.74
N ILE A 21 -8.60 3.87 1.88
CA ILE A 21 -7.65 4.50 0.96
C ILE A 21 -6.90 3.42 0.20
N THR A 22 -6.98 3.44 -1.13
CA THR A 22 -6.15 2.61 -2.00
C THR A 22 -5.08 3.47 -2.69
N PHE A 23 -3.93 2.87 -2.98
CA PHE A 23 -2.80 3.47 -3.67
C PHE A 23 -2.43 2.62 -4.87
N LEU A 24 -2.43 3.23 -6.06
CA LEU A 24 -2.10 2.57 -7.32
C LEU A 24 -0.84 3.21 -7.91
N ASP A 25 0.16 2.37 -8.20
CA ASP A 25 1.31 2.72 -9.02
C ASP A 25 1.19 2.05 -10.41
N PRO A 26 0.88 2.80 -11.49
CA PRO A 26 0.59 2.23 -12.81
C PRO A 26 1.83 1.86 -13.64
N ALA A 27 3.04 2.07 -13.12
CA ALA A 27 4.31 1.66 -13.74
C ALA A 27 5.31 1.31 -12.64
N CYS A 28 4.92 0.35 -11.78
CA CYS A 28 5.55 0.18 -10.48
C CYS A 28 6.97 -0.38 -10.52
N GLY A 29 7.38 -0.96 -11.66
CA GLY A 29 8.68 -1.60 -11.82
C GLY A 29 8.96 -2.57 -10.68
N SER A 30 10.09 -2.38 -10.00
CA SER A 30 10.50 -3.16 -8.83
C SER A 30 9.82 -2.77 -7.52
N GLY A 31 8.82 -1.88 -7.54
CA GLY A 31 7.96 -1.58 -6.39
C GLY A 31 8.46 -0.50 -5.44
N HIS A 32 9.36 0.39 -5.86
CA HIS A 32 9.97 1.37 -4.96
C HIS A 32 8.94 2.34 -4.34
N PHE A 33 8.03 2.89 -5.14
CA PHE A 33 6.95 3.74 -4.61
C PHE A 33 5.97 2.96 -3.73
N LEU A 34 5.72 1.69 -4.03
CA LEU A 34 4.87 0.84 -3.20
C LEU A 34 5.48 0.59 -1.81
N LEU A 35 6.81 0.50 -1.70
CA LEU A 35 7.51 0.40 -0.41
C LEU A 35 7.43 1.67 0.41
N GLU A 36 7.58 2.84 -0.22
CA GLU A 36 7.42 4.12 0.47
C GLU A 36 5.96 4.30 0.92
N ALA A 37 4.99 3.93 0.07
CA ALA A 37 3.58 3.93 0.43
C ALA A 37 3.28 2.98 1.60
N PHE A 38 3.89 1.78 1.61
CA PHE A 38 3.76 0.83 2.71
C PHE A 38 4.15 1.47 4.06
N ASP A 39 5.27 2.18 4.11
CA ASP A 39 5.75 2.81 5.34
C ASP A 39 4.80 3.92 5.80
N VAL A 40 4.29 4.73 4.87
CA VAL A 40 3.29 5.77 5.16
C VAL A 40 1.99 5.16 5.70
N PHE A 41 1.45 4.13 5.05
CA PHE A 41 0.24 3.47 5.55
C PHE A 41 0.45 2.83 6.92
N TYR A 42 1.62 2.24 7.16
CA TYR A 42 1.93 1.66 8.46
C TYR A 42 1.87 2.70 9.58
N ASP A 43 2.41 3.89 9.33
CA ASP A 43 2.38 4.98 10.31
C ASP A 43 0.94 5.50 10.50
N ILE A 44 0.15 5.63 9.42
CA ILE A 44 -1.27 6.01 9.52
C ILE A 44 -2.06 4.99 10.35
N TYR A 45 -1.96 3.69 10.06
CA TYR A 45 -2.65 2.64 10.82
C TYR A 45 -2.24 2.64 12.30
N LYS A 46 -0.97 2.90 12.58
CA LYS A 46 -0.48 3.02 13.95
C LYS A 46 -1.07 4.24 14.67
N GLU A 47 -1.21 5.37 13.99
CA GLU A 47 -1.82 6.58 14.54
C GLU A 47 -3.34 6.40 14.78
N GLU A 48 -4.03 5.70 13.88
CA GLU A 48 -5.45 5.36 14.04
C GLU A 48 -5.70 4.44 15.23
N GLY A 49 -4.77 3.53 15.52
CA GLY A 49 -4.85 2.61 16.66
C GLY A 49 -5.99 1.58 16.56
N THR A 50 -6.58 1.40 15.38
CA THR A 50 -7.67 0.45 15.10
C THR A 50 -7.19 -1.00 15.03
N LEU A 51 -5.94 -1.22 14.59
CA LEU A 51 -5.27 -2.50 14.54
C LEU A 51 -4.22 -2.58 15.66
N SER A 52 -4.10 -3.74 16.30
CA SER A 52 -3.35 -3.88 17.56
C SER A 52 -1.95 -4.46 17.39
N THR A 53 -1.69 -5.18 16.30
CA THR A 53 -0.43 -5.89 16.05
C THR A 53 0.23 -5.46 14.75
N SER A 54 1.55 -5.59 14.64
CA SER A 54 2.25 -5.30 13.38
C SER A 54 1.85 -6.29 12.28
N GLU A 55 1.52 -7.53 12.62
CA GLU A 55 0.97 -8.52 11.69
C GLU A 55 -0.35 -8.04 11.06
N GLU A 56 -1.31 -7.59 11.88
CA GLU A 56 -2.60 -7.06 11.39
C GLU A 56 -2.40 -5.85 10.48
N ILE A 57 -1.53 -4.91 10.87
CA ILE A 57 -1.25 -3.71 10.08
C ILE A 57 -0.62 -4.10 8.74
N CYS A 58 0.43 -4.93 8.74
CA CYS A 58 1.09 -5.34 7.50
C CYS A 58 0.14 -6.11 6.58
N ALA A 59 -0.70 -6.99 7.14
CA ALA A 59 -1.70 -7.73 6.38
C ALA A 59 -2.75 -6.79 5.76
N ALA A 60 -3.24 -5.81 6.51
CA ALA A 60 -4.19 -4.82 5.99
C ALA A 60 -3.59 -4.03 4.81
N ILE A 61 -2.34 -3.56 4.94
CA ILE A 61 -1.66 -2.80 3.91
C ILE A 61 -1.53 -3.60 2.60
N LEU A 62 -1.04 -4.83 2.69
CA LEU A 62 -0.80 -5.66 1.52
C LEU A 62 -2.09 -6.19 0.88
N ASN A 63 -3.12 -6.49 1.67
CA ASN A 63 -4.39 -7.02 1.15
C ASN A 63 -5.40 -5.95 0.72
N SER A 64 -5.19 -4.67 1.03
CA SER A 64 -6.26 -3.68 0.79
C SER A 64 -5.79 -2.33 0.30
N ASN A 65 -4.54 -1.93 0.59
CA ASN A 65 -4.10 -0.57 0.28
C ASN A 65 -3.26 -0.49 -1.00
N LEU A 66 -2.34 -1.41 -1.21
CA LEU A 66 -1.33 -1.28 -2.26
C LEU A 66 -1.70 -2.05 -3.53
N PHE A 67 -1.61 -1.38 -4.67
CA PHE A 67 -1.86 -1.91 -6.00
C PHE A 67 -0.78 -1.44 -6.97
N GLY A 68 -0.34 -2.33 -7.86
CA GLY A 68 0.73 -2.05 -8.82
C GLY A 68 0.43 -2.63 -10.19
N ILE A 69 0.81 -1.91 -11.24
CA ILE A 69 0.78 -2.40 -12.62
C ILE A 69 2.16 -2.16 -13.23
N ASP A 70 2.66 -3.15 -13.96
CA ASP A 70 3.85 -2.97 -14.80
C ASP A 70 3.75 -3.85 -16.06
N ILE A 71 4.51 -3.52 -17.11
CA ILE A 71 4.55 -4.33 -18.33
C ILE A 71 5.52 -5.51 -18.18
N ASP A 72 6.53 -5.42 -17.32
CA ASP A 72 7.51 -6.47 -17.10
C ASP A 72 7.10 -7.35 -15.90
N GLU A 73 6.62 -8.55 -16.18
CA GLU A 73 6.28 -9.57 -15.17
C GLU A 73 7.43 -9.84 -14.19
N ARG A 74 8.68 -9.74 -14.65
CA ARG A 74 9.86 -9.98 -13.79
C ARG A 74 10.04 -8.85 -12.78
N ALA A 75 9.71 -7.61 -13.17
CA ALA A 75 9.74 -6.48 -12.26
C ALA A 75 8.68 -6.63 -11.16
N LEU A 76 7.48 -7.11 -11.52
CA LEU A 76 6.43 -7.43 -10.56
C LEU A 76 6.83 -8.52 -9.56
N GLN A 77 7.50 -9.59 -10.01
CA GLN A 77 8.03 -10.62 -9.11
C GLN A 77 9.00 -10.04 -8.07
N ILE A 78 9.86 -9.09 -8.48
CA ILE A 78 10.75 -8.37 -7.57
C ILE A 78 9.94 -7.50 -6.60
N SER A 79 8.95 -6.75 -7.11
CA SER A 79 8.08 -5.91 -6.30
C SER A 79 7.36 -6.70 -5.20
N ILE A 80 6.74 -7.84 -5.56
CA ILE A 80 6.08 -8.76 -4.62
C ILE A 80 7.07 -9.25 -3.56
N ALA A 81 8.26 -9.68 -3.97
CA ALA A 81 9.27 -10.20 -3.05
C ALA A 81 9.75 -9.14 -2.06
N VAL A 82 10.02 -7.91 -2.51
CA VAL A 82 10.51 -6.84 -1.64
C VAL A 82 9.42 -6.35 -0.69
N LEU A 83 8.17 -6.22 -1.13
CA LEU A 83 7.03 -5.90 -0.26
C LEU A 83 6.82 -6.98 0.82
N TRP A 84 6.91 -8.25 0.45
CA TRP A 84 6.86 -9.36 1.41
C TRP A 84 8.00 -9.27 2.44
N MET A 85 9.23 -9.03 1.99
CA MET A 85 10.38 -8.86 2.88
C MET A 85 10.22 -7.67 3.83
N LYS A 86 9.71 -6.54 3.33
CA LYS A 86 9.43 -5.34 4.13
C LYS A 86 8.39 -5.61 5.22
N ALA A 87 7.30 -6.29 4.86
CA ALA A 87 6.28 -6.70 5.81
C ALA A 87 6.84 -7.69 6.85
N LYS A 88 7.67 -8.66 6.42
CA LYS A 88 8.33 -9.61 7.32
C LYS A 88 9.34 -8.99 8.26
N GLU A 89 10.04 -7.94 7.84
CA GLU A 89 10.94 -7.18 8.71
C GLU A 89 10.17 -6.51 9.86
N ARG A 90 9.00 -5.92 9.55
CA ARG A 90 8.14 -5.29 10.58
C ARG A 90 7.32 -6.29 11.40
N ALA A 91 6.91 -7.39 10.80
CA ALA A 91 6.05 -8.42 11.39
C ALA A 91 6.62 -9.83 11.14
N PRO A 92 7.65 -10.26 11.90
CA PRO A 92 8.33 -11.54 11.67
C PRO A 92 7.41 -12.75 11.71
N ARG A 93 6.30 -12.68 12.48
CA ARG A 93 5.33 -13.77 12.64
C ARG A 93 4.22 -13.77 11.59
N LEU A 94 4.14 -12.76 10.72
CA LEU A 94 3.18 -12.71 9.61
C LEU A 94 3.30 -13.96 8.73
N LYS A 95 2.20 -14.61 8.38
CA LYS A 95 2.23 -15.82 7.55
C LYS A 95 1.66 -15.52 6.17
N ALA A 96 2.09 -16.27 5.16
CA ALA A 96 1.56 -16.12 3.80
C ALA A 96 0.03 -16.35 3.75
N ILE A 97 -0.52 -17.18 4.64
CA ILE A 97 -1.97 -17.40 4.74
C ILE A 97 -2.74 -16.16 5.22
N ASP A 98 -2.05 -15.19 5.83
CA ASP A 98 -2.64 -13.92 6.25
C ASP A 98 -2.72 -12.92 5.07
N LEU A 99 -2.21 -13.30 3.89
CA LEU A 99 -2.13 -12.47 2.68
C LEU A 99 -2.87 -13.09 1.47
N PRO A 100 -4.19 -13.39 1.58
CA PRO A 100 -4.91 -14.09 0.53
C PRO A 100 -4.98 -13.32 -0.79
N ASP A 101 -5.05 -11.98 -0.74
CA ASP A 101 -5.35 -11.14 -1.91
C ASP A 101 -4.10 -10.42 -2.46
N PHE A 102 -3.01 -10.40 -1.70
CA PHE A 102 -1.80 -9.62 -2.02
C PHE A 102 -1.21 -9.92 -3.42
N HIS A 103 -1.23 -11.18 -3.85
CA HIS A 103 -0.68 -11.54 -5.17
C HIS A 103 -1.50 -10.99 -6.34
N ASP A 104 -2.79 -10.77 -6.16
CA ASP A 104 -3.70 -10.29 -7.21
C ASP A 104 -3.62 -8.77 -7.39
N HIS A 105 -2.93 -8.06 -6.48
CA HIS A 105 -2.80 -6.60 -6.50
C HIS A 105 -1.70 -6.08 -7.42
N LEU A 106 -0.76 -6.95 -7.81
CA LEU A 106 0.35 -6.62 -8.69
C LEU A 106 0.18 -7.34 -10.02
N VAL A 107 -0.28 -6.61 -11.04
CA VAL A 107 -0.78 -7.19 -12.29
C VAL A 107 0.07 -6.74 -13.47
N ALA A 108 0.38 -7.69 -14.36
CA ALA A 108 1.05 -7.37 -15.62
C ALA A 108 0.06 -6.78 -16.63
N ALA A 109 0.45 -5.69 -17.29
CA ALA A 109 -0.30 -5.13 -18.42
C ALA A 109 0.11 -5.85 -19.72
N ASN A 110 -0.46 -7.02 -19.96
CA ASN A 110 -0.24 -7.86 -21.15
C ASN A 110 -1.38 -7.77 -22.17
#